data_AF-A0AAD3SBG6-F1
#
_entry.id   AF-A0AAD3SBG6-F1
#
_cell.length_a   1.000
_cell.length_b   1.000
_cell.length_c   1.000
_cell.angle_alpha   90.00
_cell.angle_beta   90.00
_cell.angle_gamma   90.00
#
_symmetry.space_group_name_H-M   'P 1'
#
loop_
_entity.id
_entity.type
_entity.pdbx_description
1 polymer ?
#
loop_
_entity_poly.entity_id
_entity_poly.type
_entity_poly.pdbx_seq_one_letter_code
_entity_poly.pdbx_strand_id
1 'polypeptide(L)'
;MRTPPSLLSLSIDSALLHLSHFSDLSPLPDHILLDLFLRTLKAGKLTEKVLQLFIATGKDEILLLIQDLNIKRILSPVLPTRCSERF
;
A
#
# COMPACT_ATOMS: atom_id res chain seq x y z
N MET A 1 13.06 31.67 -3.10
CA MET A 1 11.82 31.55 -3.87
C MET A 1 11.45 30.07 -3.92
N ARG A 2 10.24 29.68 -3.49
CA ARG A 2 9.81 28.27 -3.55
C ARG A 2 9.45 27.99 -5.01
N THR A 3 10.14 27.05 -5.63
CA THR A 3 9.74 26.56 -6.95
C THR A 3 8.34 25.94 -6.83
N PRO A 4 7.45 26.21 -7.79
CA PRO A 4 6.13 25.61 -7.76
C PRO A 4 6.27 24.09 -7.88
N PRO A 5 5.43 23.32 -7.17
CA PRO A 5 5.45 21.87 -7.28
C PRO A 5 5.07 21.45 -8.70
N SER A 6 5.70 20.38 -9.19
CA SER A 6 5.35 19.80 -10.48
C SER A 6 3.96 19.17 -10.42
N LEU A 7 3.29 19.11 -11.58
CA LEU A 7 2.00 18.42 -11.71
C LEU A 7 2.09 16.97 -11.22
N LEU A 8 3.18 16.28 -11.54
CA LEU A 8 3.44 14.92 -11.08
C LEU A 8 3.42 14.83 -9.54
N SER A 9 4.14 15.71 -8.84
CA SER A 9 4.14 15.70 -7.37
C SER A 9 2.74 15.95 -6.81
N LEU A 10 2.00 16.92 -7.37
CA LEU A 10 0.63 17.20 -6.94
C LEU A 10 -0.32 16.02 -7.20
N SER A 11 -0.17 15.32 -8.33
CA SER A 11 -0.94 14.13 -8.66
C SER A 11 -0.66 12.99 -7.68
N ILE A 12 0.60 12.77 -7.31
CA ILE A 12 0.98 11.74 -6.32
C ILE A 12 0.45 12.10 -4.93
N ASP A 13 0.57 13.36 -4.52
CA ASP A 13 0.07 13.82 -3.23
C ASP A 13 -1.48 13.69 -3.16
N SER A 14 -2.17 13.95 -4.27
CA SER A 14 -3.61 13.73 -4.40
C SER A 14 -3.98 12.24 -4.40
N ALA A 15 -3.24 11.41 -5.12
CA ALA A 15 -3.44 9.96 -5.15
C ALA A 15 -3.26 9.33 -3.76
N LEU A 16 -2.29 9.83 -2.98
CA LEU A 16 -2.06 9.41 -1.59
C LEU A 16 -3.28 9.67 -0.68
N LEU A 17 -4.05 10.75 -0.92
CA LEU A 17 -5.27 11.04 -0.15
C LEU A 17 -6.40 10.04 -0.46
N HIS A 18 -6.45 9.52 -1.69
CA HIS A 18 -7.52 8.64 -2.16
C HIS A 18 -7.07 7.19 -2.34
N LEU A 19 -5.90 6.82 -1.82
CA LEU A 19 -5.25 5.53 -2.10
C LEU A 19 -6.14 4.35 -1.72
N SER A 20 -6.92 4.48 -0.64
CA SER A 20 -7.87 3.48 -0.16
C SER A 20 -9.07 3.21 -1.09
N HIS A 21 -9.34 4.09 -2.05
CA HIS A 21 -10.43 3.94 -3.03
C HIS A 21 -9.98 3.18 -4.28
N PHE A 22 -8.69 3.12 -4.56
CA PHE A 22 -8.19 2.33 -5.69
C PHE A 22 -8.27 0.83 -5.37
N SER A 23 -8.61 0.06 -6.39
CA SER A 23 -8.68 -1.40 -6.30
C SER A 23 -7.45 -2.09 -6.90
N ASP A 24 -6.79 -1.42 -7.86
CA ASP A 24 -5.61 -1.93 -8.53
C ASP A 24 -4.67 -0.78 -8.91
N LEU A 25 -3.37 -1.03 -8.81
CA LEU A 25 -2.29 -0.11 -9.16
C LEU A 25 -1.36 -0.70 -10.25
N SER A 26 -1.68 -1.88 -10.79
CA SER A 26 -0.96 -2.54 -11.88
C SER A 26 -0.72 -1.71 -13.15
N PRO A 27 -1.59 -0.76 -13.55
CA PRO A 27 -1.37 0.03 -14.75
C PRO A 27 -0.28 1.10 -14.60
N LEU A 28 0.18 1.35 -13.36
CA LEU A 28 1.14 2.39 -13.09
C LEU A 28 2.58 1.93 -13.39
N PRO A 29 3.42 2.82 -13.95
CA PRO A 29 4.85 2.58 -14.06
C PRO A 29 5.53 2.38 -12.70
N ASP A 30 6.57 1.53 -12.69
CA ASP A 30 7.28 1.11 -11.48
C ASP A 30 7.86 2.29 -10.69
N HIS A 31 8.45 3.27 -11.38
CA HIS A 31 9.00 4.47 -10.75
C HIS A 31 7.94 5.33 -10.04
N ILE A 32 6.70 5.39 -10.55
CA ILE A 32 5.59 6.12 -9.91
C ILE A 32 5.09 5.34 -8.70
N LEU A 33 4.98 4.02 -8.83
CA LEU A 33 4.59 3.11 -7.75
C LEU A 33 5.55 3.21 -6.56
N LEU A 34 6.85 3.24 -6.82
CA LEU A 34 7.87 3.45 -5.78
C LEU A 34 7.74 4.81 -5.09
N ASP A 35 7.60 5.91 -5.84
CA ASP A 35 7.44 7.25 -5.22
C ASP A 35 6.15 7.33 -4.41
N LEU A 36 5.06 6.74 -4.91
CA LEU A 36 3.78 6.64 -4.19
C LEU A 36 3.95 5.86 -2.88
N PHE A 37 4.67 4.72 -2.90
CA PHE A 37 4.92 3.90 -1.71
C PHE A 37 5.77 4.66 -0.69
N LEU A 38 6.89 5.26 -1.11
CA LEU A 38 7.79 6.02 -0.23
C LEU A 38 7.07 7.22 0.41
N ARG A 39 6.25 7.95 -0.34
CA ARG A 39 5.44 9.05 0.20
C ARG A 39 4.37 8.55 1.15
N THR A 40 3.78 7.38 0.89
CA THR A 40 2.82 6.75 1.80
C THR A 40 3.47 6.42 3.16
N LEU A 41 4.69 5.87 3.14
CA LEU A 41 5.48 5.62 4.35
C LEU A 41 5.80 6.92 5.08
N LYS A 42 6.29 7.94 4.35
CA LYS A 42 6.64 9.25 4.92
C LYS A 42 5.44 9.96 5.54
N ALA A 43 4.25 9.78 4.96
CA ALA A 43 3.01 10.33 5.48
C ALA A 43 2.41 9.51 6.66
N GLY A 44 2.99 8.35 6.99
CA GLY A 44 2.48 7.47 8.04
C GLY A 44 1.11 6.85 7.72
N LYS A 45 0.74 6.78 6.43
CA LYS A 45 -0.59 6.29 5.99
C LYS A 45 -0.58 4.83 5.54
N LEU A 46 0.44 4.08 5.95
CA LEU A 46 0.52 2.65 5.66
C LEU A 46 -0.51 1.89 6.52
N THR A 47 -1.67 1.62 5.94
CA THR A 47 -2.71 0.76 6.53
C THR A 47 -2.63 -0.64 5.92
N GLU A 48 -3.25 -1.63 6.56
CA GLU A 48 -3.25 -3.00 6.04
C GLU A 48 -3.85 -3.09 4.63
N LYS A 49 -4.96 -2.40 4.37
CA LYS A 49 -5.59 -2.34 3.05
C LYS A 49 -4.64 -1.78 1.99
N VAL A 50 -3.94 -0.70 2.32
CA VAL A 50 -2.98 -0.05 1.42
C VAL A 50 -1.77 -0.96 1.19
N LEU A 51 -1.26 -1.62 2.23
CA LEU A 51 -0.19 -2.61 2.09
C LEU A 51 -0.62 -3.79 1.19
N GLN A 52 -1.86 -4.27 1.33
CA GLN A 52 -2.39 -5.31 0.46
C GLN A 52 -2.46 -4.86 -1.00
N LEU A 53 -2.87 -3.61 -1.27
CA LEU A 53 -2.85 -3.04 -2.63
C LEU A 53 -1.46 -3.08 -3.24
N PHE A 54 -0.44 -2.59 -2.53
CA PHE A 54 0.94 -2.58 -3.04
C PHE A 54 1.51 -3.99 -3.28
N ILE A 55 1.13 -4.96 -2.45
CA ILE A 55 1.54 -6.36 -2.64
C ILE A 55 0.79 -7.00 -3.80
N ALA A 56 -0.49 -6.68 -4.00
CA ALA A 56 -1.29 -7.19 -5.10
C ALA A 56 -0.75 -6.76 -6.47
N THR A 57 -0.08 -5.61 -6.55
CA THR A 57 0.62 -5.15 -7.76
C THR A 57 1.74 -6.10 -8.21
N GLY A 58 2.31 -6.91 -7.28
CA GLY A 58 3.26 -7.97 -7.62
C GLY A 58 4.62 -7.50 -8.16
N LYS A 59 5.04 -6.26 -7.85
CA LYS A 59 6.32 -5.71 -8.30
C LYS A 59 7.44 -6.05 -7.32
N ASP A 60 8.52 -6.64 -7.84
CA ASP A 60 9.63 -7.15 -7.02
C ASP A 60 10.27 -6.08 -6.14
N GLU A 61 10.48 -4.87 -6.67
CA GLU A 61 11.10 -3.76 -5.94
C GLU A 61 10.31 -3.37 -4.67
N ILE A 62 8.97 -3.36 -4.77
CA ILE A 62 8.09 -3.06 -3.64
C ILE A 62 8.12 -4.21 -2.62
N LEU A 63 8.13 -5.45 -3.10
CA LEU A 63 8.18 -6.63 -2.22
C LEU A 63 9.50 -6.67 -1.44
N LEU A 64 10.62 -6.38 -2.08
CA LEU A 64 11.94 -6.27 -1.45
C LEU A 64 11.94 -5.15 -0.39
N LEU A 65 11.41 -3.97 -0.71
CA LEU A 65 11.26 -2.86 0.25
C LEU A 65 10.43 -3.26 1.48
N ILE A 66 9.33 -3.98 1.28
CA ILE A 66 8.48 -4.46 2.37
C ILE A 66 9.23 -5.46 3.27
N GLN A 67 10.04 -6.34 2.67
CA GLN A 67 10.87 -7.31 3.39
C GLN A 67 12.00 -6.61 4.16
N ASP A 68 12.70 -5.66 3.53
CA ASP A 68 13.77 -4.87 4.14
C ASP A 68 13.27 -4.04 5.33
N LEU A 69 12.05 -3.49 5.22
CA LEU A 69 11.39 -2.77 6.30
C LEU A 69 10.82 -3.71 7.38
N ASN A 70 11.00 -5.04 7.24
CA ASN A 70 10.54 -6.08 8.14
C ASN A 70 9.05 -5.96 8.49
N ILE A 71 8.23 -5.55 7.52
CA ILE A 71 6.80 -5.35 7.71
C ILE A 71 6.14 -6.73 7.75
N LYS A 72 5.79 -7.18 8.96
CA LYS A 72 5.09 -8.46 9.15
C LYS A 72 3.62 -8.30 8.80
N ARG A 73 3.13 -9.12 7.86
CA ARG A 73 1.68 -9.31 7.69
C ARG A 73 1.14 -9.97 8.94
N ILE A 74 0.30 -9.24 9.68
CA ILE A 74 -0.51 -9.85 10.73
C ILE A 74 -1.62 -10.61 10.01
N LEU A 75 -1.40 -11.90 9.79
CA LEU A 75 -2.50 -12.78 9.44
C LEU A 75 -3.38 -12.87 10.69
N SER A 76 -4.56 -12.25 10.66
CA SER A 76 -5.53 -12.47 11.73
C SER A 76 -5.81 -13.98 11.78
N PRO A 77 -5.52 -14.66 12.89
CA PRO A 77 -5.83 -16.08 12.98
C PRO A 77 -7.33 -16.23 12.79
N VAL A 78 -7.72 -17.07 11.83
CA VAL A 78 -9.12 -17.51 11.72
C VAL A 78 -9.38 -18.37 12.95
N LEU A 79 -9.95 -17.76 13.99
CA LEU A 79 -10.36 -18.49 15.17
C LEU A 79 -11.47 -19.45 14.73
N PRO A 80 -11.36 -20.76 15.02
CA PRO A 80 -12.45 -21.68 14.77
C PRO A 80 -13.65 -21.19 15.58
N THR A 81 -14.65 -20.61 14.91
CA THR A 81 -15.95 -20.37 15.51
C THR A 81 -16.47 -21.75 15.89
N ARG A 82 -16.66 -22.01 17.20
CA ARG A 82 -17.19 -23.28 17.71
C ARG A 82 -18.31 -23.75 16.79
N CYS A 83 -18.06 -24.81 16.03
CA CYS A 83 -19.14 -25.54 15.40
C CYS A 83 -20.03 -25.99 16.55
N SER A 84 -21.25 -25.46 16.63
CA SER A 84 -22.22 -25.94 17.61
C SER A 84 -22.39 -27.44 17.36
N GLU A 85 -22.16 -28.26 18.38
CA GLU A 85 -22.51 -29.68 18.36
C GLU A 85 -23.99 -29.78 17.98
N ARG A 86 -24.25 -30.37 16.82
CA ARG A 86 -25.61 -30.77 16.45
C ARG A 86 -25.92 -31.98 17.30
N PHE A 87 -26.72 -31.76 18.35
CA PHE A 87 -27.46 -32.79 19.06
C PHE A 87 -28.32 -33.61 18.09
#